data_AF-A0A1Y3TLH2-F1
#
_entry.id   AF-A0A1Y3TLH2-F1
#
_cell.length_a   1.000
_cell.length_b   1.000
_cell.length_c   1.000
_cell.angle_alpha   90.00
_cell.angle_beta   90.00
_cell.angle_gamma   90.00
#
_symmetry.space_group_name_H-M   'P 1'
#
loop_
_entity.id
_entity.type
_entity.pdbx_description
1 polymer ?
#
loop_
_entity_poly.entity_id
_entity_poly.type
_entity_poly.pdbx_seq_one_letter_code
_entity_poly.pdbx_strand_id
1 'polypeptide(L)'
;MTDKKKETLRKGRDYSELPERYIFYISRKDIWKDGYTVYEEENNMSEILIVIYHILALIFAAAGIVVLRSRSSYPDMKAGYHVKEAMKSKETWEYANGVCGKLCMLFTVVFLLVPRFLISAGAGNAAGTAVLIIGGALAVAVTVLLPLRMLRRREK
;
A
#
# COMPACT_ATOMS: atom_id res chain seq x y z
N MET A 1 -19.13 6.99 16.52
CA MET A 1 -19.48 7.91 15.43
C MET A 1 -18.41 8.98 15.42
N THR A 2 -17.30 8.72 14.74
CA THR A 2 -16.11 9.58 14.74
C THR A 2 -16.38 10.74 13.79
N ASP A 3 -16.29 11.95 14.33
CA ASP A 3 -16.48 13.20 13.60
C ASP A 3 -15.39 13.31 12.52
N LYS A 4 -15.76 13.03 11.26
CA LYS A 4 -14.86 13.20 10.12
C LYS A 4 -14.52 14.68 10.02
N LYS A 5 -13.22 15.00 9.92
CA LYS A 5 -12.73 16.37 9.79
C LYS A 5 -13.28 16.99 8.49
N LYS A 6 -14.40 17.70 8.59
CA LYS A 6 -15.06 18.40 7.50
C LYS A 6 -14.44 19.79 7.39
N GLU A 7 -13.68 20.03 6.33
CA GLU A 7 -13.26 21.39 6.01
C GLU A 7 -14.39 22.09 5.26
N THR A 8 -14.80 23.25 5.76
CA THR A 8 -15.85 24.09 5.15
C THR A 8 -15.18 25.17 4.33
N LEU A 9 -15.09 24.95 3.02
CA LEU A 9 -14.56 25.93 2.08
C LEU A 9 -15.65 26.97 1.79
N ARG A 10 -15.35 28.26 2.04
CA ARG A 10 -16.24 29.38 1.74
C ARG A 10 -16.06 29.80 0.28
N LYS A 11 -17.11 29.67 -0.52
CA LYS A 11 -17.17 30.22 -1.88
C LYS A 11 -18.00 31.51 -1.82
N GLY A 12 -17.50 32.57 -2.47
CA GLY A 12 -17.95 33.97 -2.39
C GLY A 12 -19.46 34.23 -2.44
N ARG A 13 -19.86 35.47 -2.14
CA ARG A 13 -21.28 35.85 -1.90
C ARG A 13 -22.15 35.76 -3.14
N ASP A 14 -21.56 35.79 -4.33
CA ASP A 14 -22.24 35.85 -5.62
C ASP A 14 -21.55 34.98 -6.68
N TYR A 15 -22.31 34.49 -7.67
CA TYR A 15 -21.83 33.67 -8.79
C TYR A 15 -20.79 34.40 -9.66
N SER A 16 -20.76 35.73 -9.58
CA SER A 16 -19.80 36.62 -10.23
C SER A 16 -18.41 36.60 -9.58
N GLU A 17 -18.29 36.14 -8.33
CA GLU A 17 -17.02 36.07 -7.57
C GLU A 17 -16.31 34.70 -7.74
N LEU A 18 -16.83 33.82 -8.61
CA LEU A 18 -16.26 32.50 -8.82
C LEU A 18 -15.01 32.63 -9.71
N PRO A 19 -13.87 32.05 -9.31
CA PRO A 19 -12.71 32.00 -10.20
C PRO A 19 -13.10 31.24 -11.48
N GLU A 20 -12.68 31.73 -12.65
CA GLU A 20 -12.88 31.14 -14.00
C GLU A 20 -12.22 29.75 -14.18
N ARG A 21 -12.04 28.96 -13.13
CA ARG A 21 -11.61 27.57 -13.25
C ARG A 21 -12.82 26.71 -13.55
N TYR A 22 -12.93 26.31 -14.82
CA TYR A 22 -13.81 25.27 -15.36
C TYR A 22 -13.50 23.87 -14.79
N ILE A 23 -13.55 23.71 -13.47
CA ILE A 23 -13.52 22.39 -12.84
C ILE A 23 -14.90 22.22 -12.22
N PHE A 24 -15.73 21.43 -12.90
CA PHE A 24 -16.98 20.93 -12.34
C PHE A 24 -16.63 20.05 -11.13
N TYR A 25 -16.52 20.66 -9.95
CA TYR A 25 -16.42 19.92 -8.70
C TYR A 25 -17.82 19.41 -8.36
N ILE A 26 -18.05 18.12 -8.62
CA ILE A 26 -19.29 17.43 -8.28
C ILE A 26 -19.37 17.33 -6.75
N SER A 27 -19.83 18.40 -6.10
CA SER A 27 -20.24 18.37 -4.70
C SER A 27 -21.51 17.55 -4.56
N ARG A 28 -21.55 16.58 -3.64
CA ARG A 28 -22.74 15.76 -3.42
C ARG A 28 -23.90 16.53 -2.78
N LYS A 29 -23.65 17.65 -2.09
CA LYS A 29 -24.67 18.54 -1.51
C LYS A 29 -24.14 19.96 -1.36
N ASP A 30 -24.79 20.90 -2.03
CA ASP A 30 -24.57 22.33 -1.81
C ASP A 30 -25.35 22.75 -0.55
N ILE A 31 -24.65 23.30 0.45
CA ILE A 31 -25.29 23.84 1.65
C ILE A 31 -25.17 25.37 1.57
N TRP A 32 -26.30 26.06 1.45
CA TRP A 32 -26.36 27.52 1.59
C TRP A 32 -26.34 27.88 3.08
N LYS A 33 -25.35 28.66 3.52
CA LYS A 33 -25.25 29.12 4.91
C LYS A 33 -24.67 30.54 4.96
N ASP A 34 -25.36 31.45 5.64
CA ASP A 34 -24.94 32.83 5.90
C ASP A 34 -24.53 33.64 4.64
N GLY A 35 -25.21 33.44 3.51
CA GLY A 35 -24.92 34.18 2.26
C GLY A 35 -23.77 33.61 1.43
N TYR A 36 -23.26 32.42 1.76
CA TYR A 36 -22.22 31.73 1.03
C TYR A 36 -22.63 30.28 0.72
N THR A 37 -22.07 29.72 -0.35
CA THR A 37 -22.11 28.27 -0.59
C THR A 37 -20.98 27.61 0.20
N VAL A 38 -21.35 26.66 1.05
CA VAL A 38 -20.44 25.87 1.88
C VAL A 38 -20.46 24.43 1.39
N TYR A 39 -19.27 23.86 1.22
CA TYR A 39 -19.08 22.47 0.82
C TYR A 39 -18.44 21.69 1.96
N GLU A 40 -18.96 20.50 2.23
CA GLU A 40 -18.25 19.53 3.05
C GLU A 40 -17.32 18.71 2.14
N GLU A 41 -16.03 19.01 2.14
CA GLU A 41 -15.05 18.16 1.48
C GLU A 41 -14.78 16.93 2.36
N GLU A 42 -15.25 15.77 1.91
CA GLU A 42 -14.99 14.51 2.59
C GLU A 42 -13.60 14.02 2.15
N ASN A 43 -12.60 14.17 3.02
CA ASN A 43 -11.23 13.68 2.79
C ASN A 43 -11.16 12.14 2.86
N ASN A 44 -11.90 11.45 1.99
CA ASN A 44 -11.99 10.00 1.93
C ASN A 44 -10.95 9.44 0.98
N MET A 45 -10.40 8.28 1.33
CA MET A 45 -9.69 7.46 0.35
C MET A 45 -10.67 6.94 -0.71
N SER A 46 -10.24 6.95 -1.97
CA SER A 46 -11.00 6.42 -3.09
C SER A 46 -11.03 4.89 -3.08
N GLU A 47 -12.15 4.31 -3.54
CA GLU A 47 -12.29 2.86 -3.71
C GLU A 47 -11.20 2.30 -4.66
N ILE A 48 -10.84 3.05 -5.71
CA ILE A 48 -9.77 2.68 -6.64
C ILE A 48 -8.45 2.50 -5.90
N LEU A 49 -8.10 3.42 -4.99
CA LEU A 49 -6.88 3.31 -4.21
C LEU A 49 -6.89 2.07 -3.32
N ILE A 50 -8.03 1.74 -2.69
CA ILE A 50 -8.20 0.53 -1.90
C ILE A 50 -8.00 -0.72 -2.77
N VAL A 51 -8.56 -0.75 -3.98
CA VAL A 51 -8.36 -1.86 -4.93
C VAL A 51 -6.88 -2.03 -5.26
N ILE A 52 -6.13 -0.94 -5.48
CA ILE A 52 -4.69 -1.01 -5.76
C ILE A 52 -3.92 -1.63 -4.58
N TYR A 53 -4.25 -1.28 -3.33
CA TYR A 53 -3.69 -1.94 -2.14
C TYR A 53 -3.92 -3.46 -2.16
N HIS A 54 -5.13 -3.91 -2.53
CA HIS A 54 -5.45 -5.34 -2.60
C HIS A 54 -4.72 -6.05 -3.74
N ILE A 55 -4.57 -5.40 -4.90
CA ILE A 55 -3.77 -5.96 -6.01
C ILE A 55 -2.31 -6.13 -5.55
N LEU A 56 -1.72 -5.15 -4.88
CA LEU A 56 -0.38 -5.27 -4.32
C LEU A 56 -0.28 -6.42 -3.31
N ALA A 57 -1.28 -6.55 -2.41
CA ALA A 57 -1.34 -7.64 -1.45
C ALA A 57 -1.40 -9.02 -2.14
N LEU A 58 -2.16 -9.14 -3.24
CA LEU A 58 -2.25 -10.36 -4.05
C LEU A 58 -0.93 -10.71 -4.73
N ILE A 59 -0.19 -9.71 -5.23
CA ILE A 59 1.15 -9.92 -5.80
C ILE A 59 2.09 -10.49 -4.74
N PHE A 60 2.11 -9.89 -3.53
CA PHE A 60 2.90 -10.41 -2.42
C PHE A 60 2.44 -11.82 -1.99
N ALA A 61 1.13 -12.11 -2.03
CA ALA A 61 0.60 -13.41 -1.66
C ALA A 61 1.05 -14.48 -2.65
N ALA A 62 0.93 -14.20 -3.96
CA ALA A 62 1.37 -15.09 -5.02
C ALA A 62 2.88 -15.35 -4.92
N ALA A 63 3.70 -14.30 -4.80
CA ALA A 63 5.14 -14.43 -4.62
C ALA A 63 5.49 -15.21 -3.34
N GLY A 64 4.81 -14.93 -2.22
CA GLY A 64 4.99 -15.62 -0.96
C GLY A 64 4.66 -17.11 -1.05
N ILE A 65 3.56 -17.48 -1.71
CA ILE A 65 3.19 -18.88 -1.94
C ILE A 65 4.23 -19.58 -2.83
N VAL A 66 4.64 -18.94 -3.93
CA VAL A 66 5.65 -19.51 -4.83
C VAL A 66 6.95 -19.77 -4.09
N VAL A 67 7.46 -18.80 -3.35
CA VAL A 67 8.77 -18.91 -2.67
C VAL A 67 8.69 -19.80 -1.42
N LEU A 68 7.58 -19.78 -0.67
CA LEU A 68 7.45 -20.52 0.60
C LEU A 68 6.96 -21.96 0.43
N ARG A 69 6.12 -22.25 -0.57
CA ARG A 69 5.45 -23.55 -0.72
C ARG A 69 5.73 -24.21 -2.05
N SER A 70 5.75 -23.44 -3.14
CA SER A 70 5.92 -23.97 -4.50
C SER A 70 7.36 -23.83 -5.03
N ARG A 71 8.33 -23.56 -4.15
CA ARG A 71 9.74 -23.43 -4.55
C ARG A 71 10.24 -24.78 -5.07
N SER A 72 11.07 -24.75 -6.10
CA SER A 72 11.73 -25.96 -6.58
C SER A 72 12.72 -26.47 -5.54
N SER A 73 12.91 -27.79 -5.48
CA SER A 73 13.94 -28.38 -4.63
C SER A 73 15.33 -28.05 -5.16
N TYR A 74 16.31 -27.96 -4.28
CA TYR A 74 17.72 -27.90 -4.69
C TYR A 74 18.13 -29.26 -5.30
N PRO A 75 18.90 -29.30 -6.41
CA PRO A 75 19.54 -28.20 -7.11
C PRO A 75 18.75 -27.64 -8.32
N ASP A 76 17.52 -28.11 -8.58
CA ASP A 76 16.75 -27.68 -9.77
C ASP A 76 16.52 -26.17 -9.79
N MET A 77 16.25 -25.55 -8.62
CA MET A 77 16.25 -24.09 -8.41
C MET A 77 15.55 -23.27 -9.51
N LYS A 78 14.52 -23.78 -10.21
CA LYS A 78 13.76 -23.04 -11.22
C LYS A 78 12.87 -21.94 -10.65
N ALA A 79 12.25 -22.20 -9.50
CA ALA A 79 11.30 -21.28 -8.88
C ALA A 79 11.68 -21.02 -7.43
N GLY A 80 11.88 -19.75 -7.08
CA GLY A 80 12.27 -19.34 -5.74
C GLY A 80 12.94 -17.96 -5.72
N TYR A 81 13.56 -17.65 -4.58
CA TYR A 81 14.38 -16.46 -4.37
C TYR A 81 15.80 -16.73 -4.86
N HIS A 82 16.15 -16.18 -6.02
CA HIS A 82 17.45 -16.37 -6.66
C HIS A 82 18.46 -15.32 -6.23
N VAL A 83 19.35 -15.71 -5.34
CA VAL A 83 20.57 -14.96 -5.06
C VAL A 83 21.74 -15.93 -4.91
N LYS A 84 22.93 -15.53 -5.37
CA LYS A 84 24.11 -16.41 -5.46
C LYS A 84 24.39 -17.14 -4.14
N GLU A 85 24.28 -16.44 -3.02
CA GLU A 85 24.49 -17.00 -1.68
C GLU A 85 23.43 -18.05 -1.31
N ALA A 86 22.18 -17.85 -1.71
CA ALA A 86 21.10 -18.81 -1.46
C ALA A 86 21.22 -20.07 -2.33
N MET A 87 21.95 -20.01 -3.44
CA MET A 87 22.07 -21.13 -4.40
C MET A 87 23.27 -22.04 -4.14
N LYS A 88 23.99 -21.87 -3.01
CA LYS A 88 25.21 -22.64 -2.69
C LYS A 88 24.93 -24.05 -2.17
N SER A 89 23.86 -24.24 -1.42
CA SER A 89 23.51 -25.53 -0.83
C SER A 89 22.01 -25.64 -0.61
N LYS A 90 21.53 -26.87 -0.37
CA LYS A 90 20.13 -27.12 0.01
C LYS A 90 19.73 -26.30 1.24
N GLU A 91 20.62 -26.18 2.22
CA GLU A 91 20.36 -25.45 3.46
C GLU A 91 20.20 -23.95 3.21
N THR A 92 21.12 -23.32 2.47
CA THR A 92 21.03 -21.88 2.18
C THR A 92 19.85 -21.55 1.27
N TRP A 93 19.51 -22.47 0.35
CA TRP A 93 18.34 -22.36 -0.53
C TRP A 93 17.04 -22.38 0.27
N GLU A 94 16.85 -23.38 1.12
CA GLU A 94 15.64 -23.52 1.93
C GLU A 94 15.50 -22.38 2.94
N TYR A 95 16.61 -21.96 3.55
CA TYR A 95 16.60 -20.86 4.51
C TYR A 95 16.21 -19.53 3.86
N ALA A 96 16.89 -19.12 2.79
CA ALA A 96 16.66 -17.82 2.16
C ALA A 96 15.25 -17.72 1.56
N ASN A 97 14.78 -18.78 0.89
CA ASN A 97 13.41 -18.87 0.41
C ASN A 97 12.40 -18.87 1.57
N GLY A 98 12.69 -19.57 2.66
CA GLY A 98 11.84 -19.60 3.85
C GLY A 98 11.66 -18.21 4.48
N VAL A 99 12.73 -17.43 4.61
CA VAL A 99 12.66 -16.05 5.13
C VAL A 99 11.96 -15.13 4.14
N CYS A 100 12.35 -15.15 2.86
CA CYS A 100 11.76 -14.32 1.81
C CYS A 100 10.25 -14.55 1.70
N GLY A 101 9.82 -15.81 1.61
CA GLY A 101 8.41 -16.18 1.52
C GLY A 101 7.59 -15.76 2.73
N LYS A 102 8.12 -15.89 3.96
CA LYS A 102 7.44 -15.41 5.18
C LYS A 102 7.27 -13.89 5.18
N LEU A 103 8.28 -13.14 4.73
CA LEU A 103 8.19 -11.69 4.62
C LEU A 103 7.14 -11.28 3.57
N CYS A 104 7.08 -11.97 2.42
CA CYS A 104 6.02 -11.73 1.44
C CYS A 104 4.62 -11.95 2.05
N MET A 105 4.41 -13.05 2.77
CA MET A 105 3.13 -13.32 3.44
C MET A 105 2.80 -12.29 4.53
N LEU A 106 3.81 -11.81 5.27
CA LEU A 106 3.63 -10.72 6.23
C LEU A 106 3.13 -9.45 5.53
N PHE A 107 3.78 -9.04 4.44
CA PHE A 107 3.38 -7.84 3.71
C PHE A 107 2.03 -7.97 3.02
N THR A 108 1.61 -9.16 2.59
CA THR A 108 0.22 -9.41 2.18
C THR A 108 -0.76 -8.98 3.27
N VAL A 109 -0.55 -9.45 4.51
CA VAL A 109 -1.44 -9.09 5.63
C VAL A 109 -1.39 -7.58 5.90
N VAL A 110 -0.19 -6.98 5.89
CA VAL A 110 -0.02 -5.53 6.08
C VAL A 110 -0.82 -4.75 5.04
N PHE A 111 -0.68 -5.04 3.75
CA PHE A 111 -1.38 -4.28 2.70
C PHE A 111 -2.90 -4.52 2.65
N LEU A 112 -3.41 -5.62 3.22
CA LEU A 112 -4.85 -5.81 3.45
C LEU A 112 -5.39 -4.95 4.61
N LEU A 113 -4.55 -4.63 5.60
CA LEU A 113 -4.98 -3.93 6.82
C LEU A 113 -4.71 -2.42 6.78
N VAL A 114 -3.61 -1.99 6.17
CA VAL A 114 -3.23 -0.56 6.04
C VAL A 114 -4.34 0.33 5.51
N PRO A 115 -5.04 0.02 4.40
CA PRO A 115 -6.11 0.90 3.90
C PRO A 115 -7.26 1.06 4.92
N ARG A 116 -7.60 0.00 5.67
CA ARG A 116 -8.62 0.07 6.73
C ARG A 116 -8.16 0.98 7.88
N PHE A 117 -6.90 0.83 8.30
CA PHE A 117 -6.30 1.69 9.32
C PHE A 117 -6.31 3.15 8.88
N LEU A 118 -5.88 3.45 7.65
CA LEU A 118 -5.85 4.81 7.10
C LEU A 118 -7.25 5.45 7.06
N ILE A 119 -8.27 4.70 6.64
CA ILE A 119 -9.67 5.17 6.65
C ILE A 119 -10.11 5.46 8.09
N SER A 120 -9.82 4.58 9.04
CA SER A 120 -10.18 4.79 10.45
C SER A 120 -9.48 6.00 11.08
N ALA A 121 -8.29 6.35 10.58
CA ALA A 121 -7.53 7.52 10.98
C ALA A 121 -7.96 8.81 10.26
N GLY A 122 -8.97 8.76 9.38
CA GLY A 122 -9.43 9.92 8.61
C GLY A 122 -8.43 10.39 7.54
N ALA A 123 -7.55 9.50 7.07
CA ALA A 123 -6.57 9.82 6.04
C ALA A 123 -7.22 9.88 4.65
N GLY A 124 -6.82 10.88 3.87
CA GLY A 124 -7.26 11.07 2.49
C GLY A 124 -6.38 10.39 1.44
N ASN A 125 -6.72 10.61 0.16
CA ASN A 125 -6.01 10.04 -0.99
C ASN A 125 -4.51 10.36 -1.02
N ALA A 126 -4.11 11.59 -0.69
CA ALA A 126 -2.69 11.99 -0.71
C ALA A 126 -1.85 11.16 0.27
N ALA A 127 -2.30 11.05 1.53
CA ALA A 127 -1.64 10.23 2.54
C ALA A 127 -1.67 8.74 2.16
N GLY A 128 -2.83 8.24 1.71
CA GLY A 128 -2.96 6.85 1.27
C GLY A 128 -2.05 6.48 0.10
N THR A 129 -1.85 7.41 -0.84
CA THR A 129 -0.95 7.23 -2.00
C THR A 129 0.51 7.26 -1.56
N ALA A 130 0.89 8.20 -0.68
CA ALA A 130 2.25 8.27 -0.14
C ALA A 130 2.62 6.98 0.62
N VAL A 131 1.72 6.48 1.47
CA VAL A 131 1.91 5.21 2.20
C VAL A 131 2.01 4.02 1.25
N LEU A 132 1.22 3.99 0.17
CA LEU A 132 1.27 2.91 -0.81
C LEU A 132 2.64 2.87 -1.51
N ILE A 133 3.12 4.02 -1.99
CA ILE A 133 4.37 4.11 -2.75
C ILE A 133 5.56 3.82 -1.84
N ILE A 134 5.67 4.53 -0.72
CA ILE A 134 6.82 4.42 0.20
C ILE A 134 6.79 3.04 0.88
N GLY A 135 5.63 2.62 1.38
CA GLY A 135 5.46 1.33 2.03
C GLY A 135 5.68 0.17 1.06
N GLY A 136 5.20 0.27 -0.19
CA GLY A 136 5.44 -0.70 -1.24
C GLY A 136 6.93 -0.85 -1.57
N ALA A 137 7.63 0.25 -1.79
CA ALA A 137 9.06 0.25 -2.05
C ALA A 137 9.86 -0.34 -0.88
N LEU A 138 9.52 0.03 0.35
CA LEU A 138 10.14 -0.51 1.56
C LEU A 138 9.87 -2.01 1.69
N ALA A 139 8.64 -2.46 1.43
CA ALA A 139 8.28 -3.88 1.50
C ALA A 139 9.11 -4.71 0.53
N VAL A 140 9.25 -4.27 -0.73
CA VAL A 140 10.11 -4.92 -1.73
C VAL A 140 11.58 -4.93 -1.29
N ALA A 141 12.09 -3.79 -0.80
CA ALA A 141 13.47 -3.71 -0.33
C ALA A 141 13.72 -4.68 0.84
N VAL A 142 12.79 -4.77 1.79
CA VAL A 142 12.90 -5.68 2.93
C VAL A 142 12.81 -7.14 2.49
N THR A 143 11.84 -7.51 1.64
CA THR A 143 11.71 -8.90 1.17
C THR A 143 12.91 -9.38 0.37
N VAL A 144 13.57 -8.48 -0.37
CA VAL A 144 14.74 -8.84 -1.17
C VAL A 144 16.04 -8.78 -0.36
N LEU A 145 16.26 -7.74 0.44
CA LEU A 145 17.57 -7.51 1.08
C LEU A 145 17.71 -8.20 2.44
N LEU A 146 16.62 -8.38 3.19
CA LEU A 146 16.70 -8.96 4.53
C LEU A 146 17.10 -10.45 4.49
N PRO A 147 16.53 -11.32 3.64
CA PRO A 147 16.96 -12.72 3.55
C PRO A 147 18.46 -12.85 3.23
N LEU A 148 18.96 -12.05 2.29
CA LEU A 148 20.38 -11.99 1.93
C LEU A 148 21.26 -11.55 3.11
N ARG A 149 20.88 -10.48 3.80
CA ARG A 149 21.63 -9.99 4.98
C ARG A 149 21.65 -11.02 6.10
N MET A 150 20.54 -11.69 6.37
CA MET A 150 20.46 -12.74 7.38
C MET A 150 21.29 -13.96 6.99
N LEU A 151 21.29 -14.34 5.72
CA LEU A 151 22.10 -15.45 5.21
C LEU A 151 23.60 -15.15 5.35
N ARG A 152 24.05 -13.97 4.91
CA ARG A 152 25.46 -13.55 5.06
C ARG A 152 25.93 -13.46 6.50
N ARG A 153 25.02 -13.22 7.46
CA ARG A 153 25.36 -13.25 8.90
C ARG A 153 25.51 -14.66 9.46
N ARG A 154 24.90 -15.67 8.84
CA ARG A 154 25.05 -17.08 9.22
C ARG A 154 26.30 -17.74 8.62
N GLU A 155 26.74 -17.26 7.46
CA GLU A 155 27.95 -17.76 6.79
C GLU A 155 29.26 -17.18 7.37
N LYS A 156 29.17 -16.19 8.27
CA LYS A 156 30.30 -15.65 9.04
C LYS A 156 30.47 -16.41 10.34
#